data_AF-A0A7S0BJ98-F1
#
_entry.id   AF-A0A7S0BJ98-F1
#
_cell.length_a   1.000
_cell.length_b   1.000
_cell.length_c   1.000
_cell.angle_alpha   90.00
_cell.angle_beta   90.00
_cell.angle_gamma   90.00
#
_symmetry.space_group_name_H-M   'P 1'
#
loop_
_entity.id
_entity.type
_entity.pdbx_description
1 polymer ?
#
loop_
_entity_poly.entity_id
_entity_poly.type
_entity_poly.pdbx_seq_one_letter_code
_entity_poly.pdbx_strand_id
1 'polypeptide(L)'
;MVSAGVAAAGALQWLSGTVKSPPKDRHEAAAFFVHAVLLQHGFRPASCPAPEPGAENEPEKKVPENWNSAGYGGLYKHHQSGLNFELRMVPLGGRLLATATIVEQDKETYTAD
;
A
#
# COMPACT_ATOMS: atom_id res chain seq x y z
N MET A 1 -0.68 -18.48 -0.41
CA MET A 1 0.40 -17.49 -0.25
C MET A 1 0.99 -17.24 -1.63
N VAL A 2 1.01 -15.98 -2.10
CA VAL A 2 1.59 -15.63 -3.41
C VAL A 2 3.11 -15.74 -3.32
N SER A 3 3.77 -16.36 -4.29
CA SER A 3 5.23 -16.46 -4.31
C SER A 3 5.85 -15.10 -4.64
N ALA A 4 7.09 -14.86 -4.20
CA ALA A 4 7.79 -13.60 -4.47
C ALA A 4 7.89 -13.29 -5.97
N GLY A 5 8.14 -14.30 -6.81
CA GLY A 5 8.22 -14.13 -8.27
C GLY A 5 6.89 -13.72 -8.89
N VAL A 6 5.78 -14.31 -8.44
CA VAL A 6 4.44 -13.95 -8.93
C VAL A 6 4.05 -12.54 -8.47
N ALA A 7 4.33 -12.18 -7.21
CA ALA A 7 4.09 -10.85 -6.69
C ALA A 7 4.91 -9.78 -7.44
N ALA A 8 6.17 -10.06 -7.74
CA ALA A 8 7.01 -9.15 -8.52
C ALA A 8 6.48 -8.97 -9.95
N ALA A 9 6.07 -10.04 -10.62
CA ALA A 9 5.48 -9.97 -11.95
C ALA A 9 4.18 -9.14 -11.96
N GLY A 10 3.27 -9.39 -11.02
CA GLY A 10 2.04 -8.61 -10.86
C GLY A 10 2.31 -7.13 -10.54
N ALA A 11 3.34 -6.86 -9.73
CA ALA A 11 3.78 -5.49 -9.44
C ALA A 11 4.29 -4.76 -10.70
N LEU A 12 5.09 -5.43 -11.54
CA LEU A 12 5.56 -4.87 -12.82
C LEU A 12 4.42 -4.62 -13.80
N GLN A 13 3.41 -5.50 -13.83
CA GLN A 13 2.21 -5.30 -14.63
C GLN A 13 1.42 -4.08 -14.15
N TRP A 14 1.24 -3.92 -12.83
CA TRP A 14 0.59 -2.75 -12.26
C TRP A 14 1.33 -1.47 -12.59
N LEU A 15 2.66 -1.45 -12.46
CA LEU A 15 3.49 -0.30 -12.82
C LEU A 15 3.28 0.11 -14.28
N SER A 16 3.30 -0.87 -15.19
CA SER A 16 3.14 -0.63 -16.63
C SER A 16 1.74 -0.11 -17.00
N GLY A 17 0.70 -0.55 -16.29
CA GLY A 17 -0.69 -0.15 -16.56
C GLY A 17 -1.13 1.14 -15.87
N THR A 18 -0.54 1.46 -14.72
CA THR A 18 -1.02 2.53 -13.82
C THR A 18 -0.09 3.75 -13.81
N VAL A 19 1.22 3.55 -13.79
CA VAL A 19 2.20 4.64 -13.71
C VAL A 19 2.45 5.20 -15.11
N LYS A 20 1.63 6.18 -15.50
CA LYS A 20 1.66 6.79 -16.84
C LYS A 20 2.81 7.77 -17.07
N SER A 21 3.39 8.29 -15.99
CA SER A 21 4.49 9.24 -16.04
C SER A 21 5.72 8.63 -15.37
N PRO A 22 6.93 8.86 -15.90
CA PRO A 22 8.15 8.38 -15.27
C PRO A 22 8.22 8.84 -13.81
N PRO A 23 8.65 7.97 -12.88
CA PRO A 23 8.95 8.39 -11.52
C PRO A 23 10.00 9.50 -11.53
N LYS A 24 9.84 10.50 -10.66
CA LYS A 24 10.70 11.69 -10.53
C LYS A 24 12.12 11.33 -10.16
N ASP A 25 12.27 10.29 -9.34
CA ASP A 25 13.56 9.79 -8.91
C ASP A 25 13.52 8.26 -8.67
N ARG A 26 14.69 7.69 -8.37
CA ARG A 26 14.84 6.26 -8.07
C ARG A 26 14.06 5.81 -6.83
N HIS A 27 13.82 6.71 -5.87
CA HIS A 27 13.12 6.40 -4.63
C HIS A 27 11.61 6.31 -4.86
N GLU A 28 11.04 7.19 -5.69
CA GLU A 28 9.64 7.12 -6.11
C GLU A 28 9.38 5.84 -6.92
N ALA A 29 10.32 5.46 -7.80
CA ALA A 29 10.23 4.19 -8.53
C ALA A 29 10.21 2.97 -7.59
N ALA A 30 11.13 2.94 -6.62
CA ALA A 30 11.19 1.88 -5.62
C ALA A 30 9.93 1.86 -4.73
N ALA A 31 9.41 3.04 -4.35
CA ALA A 31 8.19 3.15 -3.57
C ALA A 31 6.96 2.63 -4.31
N PHE A 32 6.81 2.96 -5.60
CA PHE A 32 5.74 2.40 -6.41
C PHE A 32 5.85 0.89 -6.53
N PHE A 33 7.06 0.35 -6.66
CA PHE A 33 7.25 -1.11 -6.70
C PHE A 33 6.83 -1.76 -5.38
N VAL A 34 7.23 -1.22 -4.23
CA VAL A 34 6.81 -1.73 -2.91
C VAL A 34 5.28 -1.67 -2.77
N HIS A 35 4.65 -0.55 -3.14
CA HIS A 35 3.20 -0.42 -3.14
C HIS A 35 2.53 -1.48 -4.01
N ALA A 36 3.02 -1.68 -5.24
CA ALA A 36 2.46 -2.64 -6.17
C ALA A 36 2.61 -4.08 -5.64
N VAL A 37 3.72 -4.42 -4.97
CA VAL A 37 3.90 -5.71 -4.28
C VAL A 37 2.87 -5.90 -3.16
N LEU A 38 2.60 -4.87 -2.35
CA LEU A 38 1.58 -4.94 -1.29
C LEU A 38 0.20 -5.27 -1.86
N LEU A 39 -0.16 -4.69 -3.01
CA LEU A 39 -1.42 -5.01 -3.70
C LEU A 39 -1.50 -6.51 -4.05
N GLN A 40 -0.40 -7.11 -4.53
CA GLN A 40 -0.36 -8.55 -4.84
C GLN A 40 -0.47 -9.44 -3.59
N HIS A 41 -0.17 -8.88 -2.42
CA HIS A 41 -0.35 -9.54 -1.13
C HIS A 41 -1.67 -9.17 -0.46
N GLY A 42 -2.63 -8.58 -1.18
CA GLY A 42 -3.98 -8.34 -0.67
C GLY A 42 -4.11 -7.11 0.25
N PHE A 43 -3.09 -6.26 0.29
CA PHE A 43 -3.20 -4.93 0.87
C PHE A 43 -3.85 -3.97 -0.13
N ARG A 44 -4.47 -2.91 0.39
CA ARG A 44 -4.98 -1.78 -0.39
C ARG A 44 -4.82 -0.50 0.41
N PRO A 45 -4.74 0.68 -0.24
CA PRO A 45 -4.82 1.96 0.47
C PRO A 45 -6.08 2.00 1.35
N ALA A 46 -5.96 2.52 2.57
CA ALA A 46 -7.06 2.52 3.55
C ALA A 46 -8.24 3.42 3.14
N SER A 47 -8.01 4.40 2.27
CA SER A 47 -9.06 5.25 1.68
C SER A 47 -9.90 4.52 0.63
N CYS A 48 -9.44 3.36 0.14
CA CYS A 48 -10.21 2.56 -0.80
C CYS A 48 -11.22 1.65 -0.06
N PRO A 49 -12.45 1.51 -0.58
CA PRO A 49 -13.45 0.64 0.02
C PRO A 49 -12.97 -0.81 0.08
N ALA A 50 -13.57 -1.61 0.96
CA ALA A 50 -13.35 -3.05 0.92
C ALA A 50 -13.91 -3.61 -0.40
N PRO A 51 -13.21 -4.56 -1.03
CA PRO A 51 -13.78 -5.26 -2.18
C PRO A 51 -15.06 -6.00 -1.76
N GLU A 52 -16.07 -5.97 -2.62
CA GLU A 52 -17.31 -6.71 -2.41
C GLU A 52 -17.02 -8.22 -2.28
N PRO A 53 -17.77 -8.96 -1.45
CA PRO A 53 -17.60 -10.40 -1.32
C PRO A 53 -17.77 -11.11 -2.67
N GLY A 54 -16.71 -11.77 -3.15
CA GLY A 54 -16.72 -12.48 -4.44
C GLY A 54 -16.26 -11.65 -5.64
N ALA A 55 -15.94 -10.37 -5.47
CA ALA A 55 -15.21 -9.63 -6.49
C ALA A 55 -13.78 -10.17 -6.62
N GLU A 56 -13.30 -10.32 -7.85
CA GLU A 56 -11.87 -10.52 -8.08
C GLU A 56 -11.12 -9.33 -7.48
N ASN A 57 -10.10 -9.61 -6.66
CA ASN A 57 -9.23 -8.57 -6.11
C ASN A 57 -8.37 -7.99 -7.25
N GLU A 58 -8.95 -7.13 -8.09
CA GLU A 58 -8.15 -6.33 -8.99
C GLU A 58 -7.24 -5.42 -8.14
N PRO A 59 -5.93 -5.39 -8.41
CA PRO A 59 -5.03 -4.53 -7.68
C PRO A 59 -5.42 -3.07 -7.92
N GLU A 60 -5.81 -2.40 -6.84
CA GLU A 60 -6.28 -1.02 -6.84
C GLU A 60 -5.29 -0.09 -7.57
N LYS A 61 -5.79 0.81 -8.42
CA LYS A 61 -4.95 1.66 -9.29
C LYS A 61 -4.46 2.94 -8.60
N LYS A 62 -4.71 3.08 -7.29
CA LYS A 62 -4.44 4.30 -6.53
C LYS A 62 -3.38 4.07 -5.47
N VAL A 63 -2.52 5.06 -5.31
CA VAL A 63 -1.69 5.21 -4.12
C VAL A 63 -2.50 5.84 -2.96
N PRO A 64 -2.05 5.71 -1.70
CA PRO A 64 -2.61 6.46 -0.58
C PRO A 64 -2.72 7.97 -0.83
N GLU A 65 -3.73 8.63 -0.27
CA GLU A 65 -3.97 10.08 -0.48
C GLU A 65 -2.81 10.95 0.00
N ASN A 66 -2.12 10.54 1.06
CA ASN A 66 -0.98 11.24 1.66
C ASN A 66 0.37 10.68 1.17
N TRP A 67 0.39 10.11 -0.06
CA TRP A 67 1.51 9.38 -0.66
C TRP A 67 2.85 10.07 -0.48
N ASN A 68 2.95 11.38 -0.73
CA ASN A 68 4.22 12.12 -0.79
C ASN A 68 4.40 13.15 0.34
N SER A 69 3.60 13.10 1.40
CA SER A 69 3.56 14.15 2.43
C SER A 69 4.78 14.15 3.37
N ALA A 70 5.34 12.98 3.69
CA ALA A 70 6.46 12.79 4.60
C ALA A 70 7.33 11.60 4.15
N GLY A 71 7.73 11.62 2.88
CA GLY A 71 8.20 10.44 2.15
C GLY A 71 7.05 9.71 1.46
N TYR A 72 7.35 8.56 0.87
CA TYR A 72 6.40 7.76 0.09
C TYR A 72 5.59 6.80 0.98
N GLY A 73 4.29 6.72 0.83
CA GLY A 73 3.45 5.73 1.53
C GLY A 73 2.20 6.32 2.21
N GLY A 74 1.63 5.59 3.15
CA GLY A 74 0.42 5.96 3.87
C GLY A 74 -0.24 4.75 4.52
N LEU A 75 -1.53 4.89 4.84
CA LEU A 75 -2.31 3.85 5.50
C LEU A 75 -2.78 2.78 4.50
N TYR A 76 -2.66 1.52 4.92
CA TYR A 76 -3.11 0.34 4.20
C TYR A 76 -4.05 -0.52 5.06
N LYS A 77 -4.91 -1.28 4.40
CA LYS A 77 -5.72 -2.35 5.00
C LYS A 77 -5.47 -3.66 4.25
N HIS A 78 -5.45 -4.76 4.99
CA HIS A 78 -5.36 -6.10 4.41
C HIS A 78 -6.76 -6.72 4.30
N HIS A 79 -7.05 -7.44 3.22
CA HIS A 79 -8.37 -8.05 3.02
C HIS A 79 -8.75 -9.11 4.09
N GLN A 80 -7.76 -9.70 4.77
CA GLN A 80 -7.97 -10.69 5.85
C GLN A 80 -7.75 -10.12 7.26
N SER A 81 -7.56 -8.81 7.42
CA SER A 81 -7.32 -8.19 8.73
C SER A 81 -8.20 -6.97 8.95
N GLY A 82 -8.68 -6.80 10.17
CA GLY A 82 -9.37 -5.58 10.61
C GLY A 82 -8.43 -4.43 10.97
N LEU A 83 -7.11 -4.64 10.92
CA LEU A 83 -6.10 -3.67 11.34
C LEU A 83 -5.75 -2.67 10.23
N ASN A 84 -5.28 -1.50 10.65
CA ASN A 84 -4.63 -0.53 9.75
C ASN A 84 -3.11 -0.69 9.85
N PHE A 85 -2.43 -0.48 8.73
CA PHE A 85 -0.98 -0.56 8.62
C PHE A 85 -0.45 0.75 8.03
N GLU A 86 0.33 1.51 8.79
CA GLU A 86 1.01 2.71 8.28
C GLU A 86 2.36 2.28 7.70
N LEU A 87 2.54 2.49 6.39
CA LEU A 87 3.81 2.30 5.69
C LEU A 87 4.39 3.66 5.32
N ARG A 88 5.66 3.89 5.69
CA ARG A 88 6.43 5.06 5.27
C ARG A 88 7.78 4.69 4.73
N MET A 89 8.10 5.24 3.57
CA MET A 89 9.35 5.05 2.84
C MET A 89 10.05 6.40 2.66
N VAL A 90 11.10 6.63 3.42
CA VAL A 90 11.80 7.92 3.48
C VAL A 90 13.18 7.79 2.83
N PRO A 91 13.51 8.63 1.83
CA PRO A 91 14.85 8.67 1.26
C PRO A 91 15.91 9.08 2.30
N LEU A 92 16.97 8.28 2.42
CA LEU A 92 18.15 8.55 3.25
C LEU A 92 19.40 8.46 2.38
N GLY A 93 19.73 9.57 1.73
CA GLY A 93 20.85 9.67 0.79
C GLY A 93 20.73 8.69 -0.39
N GLY A 94 21.54 7.63 -0.36
CA GLY A 94 21.57 6.57 -1.37
C GLY A 94 20.49 5.48 -1.20
N ARG A 95 19.74 5.50 -0.10
CA ARG A 95 18.89 4.39 0.34
C ARG A 95 17.45 4.86 0.56
N LEU A 96 16.52 3.91 0.58
CA LEU A 96 15.12 4.13 0.95
C LEU A 96 14.83 3.36 2.24
N LEU A 97 14.54 4.06 3.34
CA LEU A 97 14.15 3.43 4.60
C LEU A 97 12.65 3.18 4.58
N ALA A 98 12.24 1.91 4.56
CA ALA A 98 10.85 1.51 4.69
C ALA A 98 10.53 1.13 6.15
N THR A 99 9.48 1.72 6.70
CA THR A 99 8.95 1.45 8.04
C THR A 99 7.48 1.08 7.92
N ALA A 100 7.08 -0.02 8.55
CA ALA A 100 5.69 -0.46 8.57
C ALA A 100 5.28 -0.67 10.03
N THR A 101 4.15 -0.09 10.42
CA THR A 101 3.62 -0.17 11.79
C THR A 101 2.14 -0.51 11.75
N ILE A 102 1.70 -1.29 12.73
CA ILE A 102 0.27 -1.56 12.94
C ILE A 102 -0.28 -0.37 13.72
N VAL A 103 -1.40 0.17 13.27
CA VAL A 103 -2.12 1.25 13.93
C VAL A 103 -3.45 0.68 14.42
N GLU A 104 -3.54 0.48 15.72
CA GLU A 104 -4.80 0.17 16.39
C GLU A 104 -5.56 1.48 16.60
N GLN A 105 -6.81 1.54 16.16
CA GLN A 105 -7.72 2.60 16.59
C GLN A 105 -8.40 2.08 17.85
N ASP A 106 -8.13 2.71 18.99
CA ASP A 106 -8.92 2.48 20.20
C ASP A 106 -10.38 2.73 19.85
N LYS A 107 -11.18 1.67 19.93
CA LYS A 107 -12.63 1.77 19.83
C LYS A 107 -13.07 2.53 21.08
N GLU A 108 -13.43 3.80 20.93
CA GLU A 108 -14.04 4.55 22.03
C GLU A 108 -15.16 3.70 22.62
N THR A 109 -14.98 3.39 23.90
CA THR A 109 -15.84 2.48 24.66
C THR A 109 -17.20 3.15 24.78
N TYR A 110 -18.22 2.44 24.31
CA TYR A 110 -19.63 2.79 24.45
C TYR A 110 -19.94 3.22 25.89
N THR A 111 -20.25 4.50 26.11
CA THR A 111 -20.95 4.96 27.32
C THR A 111 -22.38 4.48 27.22
N ALA A 112 -22.72 3.48 28.04
CA ALA A 112 -24.11 3.12 28.28
C ALA A 112 -24.75 4.21 29.14
N ASP A 113 -25.81 4.84 28.63
CA ASP A 113 -26.78 5.62 29.42
C ASP A 113 -27.64 4.71 30.30
#